data_AF-A0A949UDI4-F1
#
_entry.id   AF-A0A949UDI4-F1
#
_cell.length_a   1.000
_cell.length_b   1.000
_cell.length_c   1.000
_cell.angle_alpha   90.00
_cell.angle_beta   90.00
_cell.angle_gamma   90.00
#
_symmetry.space_group_name_H-M   'P 1'
#
loop_
_entity.id
_entity.type
_entity.pdbx_description
1 polymer ?
#
loop_
_entity_poly.entity_id
_entity_poly.type
_entity_poly.pdbx_seq_one_letter_code
_entity_poly.pdbx_strand_id
1 'polypeptide(L)' 'MSLLHETCIVGGTVVELRLETAGRYRLRYGNLVKYENGEKIVLGRRSPYEFRSVEQLRYDFERDVAAAGGRLG' A
#
# COMPACT_ATOMS: atom_id res chain seq x y z
N MET A 1 -14.03 7.07 12.29
CA MET A 1 -12.98 6.80 13.30
C MET A 1 -11.95 5.89 12.64
N SER A 2 -10.64 6.14 12.82
CA SER A 2 -9.61 5.20 12.34
C SER A 2 -9.43 4.06 13.34
N LEU A 3 -9.32 2.82 12.84
CA LEU A 3 -9.05 1.64 13.66
C LEU A 3 -7.55 1.46 13.88
N LEU A 4 -6.76 1.69 12.83
CA LEU A 4 -5.30 1.61 12.88
C LEU A 4 -4.70 2.66 11.96
N HIS A 5 -3.66 3.31 12.44
CA HIS A 5 -2.80 4.14 11.61
C HIS A 5 -1.37 3.93 12.07
N GLU A 6 -0.54 3.43 11.18
CA GLU A 6 0.88 3.20 11.42
C GLU A 6 1.70 3.81 10.28
N THR A 7 2.80 4.45 10.64
CA THR A 7 3.77 4.98 9.69
C THR A 7 5.16 4.61 10.16
N CYS A 8 5.95 4.02 9.27
CA CYS A 8 7.33 3.65 9.54
C CYS A 8 8.25 4.07 8.40
N ILE A 9 9.56 4.03 8.64
CA ILE A 9 10.57 4.34 7.63
C ILE A 9 11.30 3.03 7.29
N VAL A 10 11.25 2.64 6.02
CA VAL A 10 11.93 1.45 5.49
C VAL A 10 12.87 1.88 4.37
N GLY A 11 14.17 1.67 4.55
CA GLY A 11 15.18 2.06 3.55
C GLY A 11 15.17 3.56 3.22
N GLY A 12 14.85 4.42 4.19
CA GLY A 12 14.72 5.87 3.99
C GLY A 12 13.41 6.31 3.33
N THR A 13 12.51 5.38 3.00
CA THR A 13 11.19 5.68 2.43
C THR A 13 10.10 5.51 3.47
N VAL A 14 9.16 6.45 3.49
CA VAL A 14 7.99 6.39 4.37
C VAL A 14 7.01 5.33 3.88
N VAL A 15 6.64 4.41 4.77
CA VAL A 15 5.58 3.43 4.57
C VAL A 15 4.42 3.78 5.49
N GLU A 16 3.22 3.88 4.94
CA GLU A 16 2.00 4.24 5.66
C GLU A 16 0.96 3.13 5.49
N LEU A 17 0.40 2.69 6.62
CA LEU A 17 -0.74 1.78 6.69
C LEU A 17 -1.87 2.48 7.45
N ARG A 18 -3.03 2.58 6.81
CA ARG A 18 -4.25 3.10 7.43
C ARG A 18 -5.38 2.11 7.26
N LEU A 19 -6.03 1.77 8.36
CA LEU A 19 -7.27 0.99 8.39
C LEU A 19 -8.35 1.81 9.08
N GLU A 20 -9.46 2.00 8.39
CA GLU A 20 -10.60 2.77 8.86
C GLU A 20 -11.83 1.89 9.06
N THR A 21 -12.79 2.41 9.81
CA THR A 21 -14.13 1.83 9.90
C THR A 21 -14.76 1.73 8.50
N ALA A 22 -15.64 0.74 8.29
CA ALA A 22 -16.34 0.47 7.02
C ALA A 22 -15.45 -0.06 5.87
N GLY A 23 -14.38 -0.79 6.21
CA GLY A 23 -13.57 -1.52 5.22
C GLY A 23 -12.67 -0.62 4.36
N ARG A 24 -12.55 0.66 4.71
CA ARG A 24 -11.63 1.59 4.05
C ARG A 24 -10.20 1.34 4.51
N TYR A 25 -9.27 1.38 3.56
CA TYR A 25 -7.86 1.15 3.84
C TYR A 25 -6.95 1.97 2.92
N ARG A 26 -5.71 2.16 3.35
CA ARG A 26 -4.62 2.71 2.56
C ARG A 26 -3.31 2.02 2.91
N LEU A 27 -2.56 1.59 1.89
CA LEU A 27 -1.15 1.22 1.98
C LEU A 27 -0.35 2.12 1.05
N ARG A 28 0.75 2.72 1.51
CA ARG A 28 1.56 3.62 0.69
C ARG A 28 3.05 3.43 0.95
N TYR A 29 3.85 3.40 -0.11
CA TYR A 29 5.31 3.41 -0.09
C TYR A 29 5.80 4.67 -0.81
N GLY A 30 6.16 5.69 -0.05
CA GLY A 30 6.58 7.00 -0.56
C GLY A 30 5.59 7.55 -1.58
N ASN A 31 6.10 7.90 -2.75
CA ASN A 31 5.31 8.31 -3.92
C ASN A 31 5.27 7.22 -5.01
N LEU A 32 5.88 6.06 -4.77
CA LEU A 32 6.04 5.02 -5.78
C LEU A 32 4.81 4.13 -5.89
N VAL A 33 4.25 3.71 -4.74
CA VAL A 33 3.13 2.77 -4.68
C VAL A 33 2.10 3.26 -3.67
N LYS A 34 0.81 3.23 -4.05
CA LYS A 34 -0.32 3.47 -3.15
C LYS A 34 -1.46 2.53 -3.50
N TYR A 35 -2.01 1.82 -2.51
CA TYR A 35 -3.22 1.03 -2.62
C TYR A 35 -4.26 1.66 -1.72
N GLU A 36 -5.48 1.87 -2.23
CA GLU A 36 -6.53 2.55 -1.50
C GLU A 36 -7.90 2.18 -2.06
N ASN A 37 -8.78 1.64 -1.21
CA ASN A 37 -10.22 1.51 -1.46
C ASN A 37 -10.61 0.99 -2.86
N GLY A 38 -9.97 -0.09 -3.34
CA GLY A 38 -10.28 -0.69 -4.64
C GLY A 38 -9.45 -0.18 -5.82
N GLU A 39 -8.47 0.68 -5.57
CA GLU A 39 -7.54 1.18 -6.57
C GLU A 39 -6.10 0.97 -6.13
N LYS A 40 -5.20 0.86 -7.11
CA LYS A 40 -3.76 1.02 -6.88
C LYS A 40 -3.17 2.06 -7.81
N ILE A 41 -2.10 2.68 -7.34
CA ILE A 41 -1.26 3.61 -8.07
C ILE A 41 0.16 3.09 -7.99
N VAL A 42 0.79 2.84 -9.14
CA VAL A 42 2.18 2.39 -9.24
C VAL A 42 2.90 3.30 -10.22
N LEU A 43 3.96 3.96 -9.78
CA LEU A 43 4.72 4.94 -10.56
C LEU A 43 3.80 6.00 -11.21
N GLY A 44 2.81 6.49 -10.46
CA GLY A 44 1.83 7.48 -10.91
C GLY A 44 0.70 6.93 -11.80
N ARG A 45 0.73 5.64 -12.20
CA ARG A 45 -0.33 5.02 -13.02
C ARG A 45 -1.39 4.38 -12.13
N ARG A 46 -2.64 4.81 -12.30
CA ARG A 46 -3.79 4.29 -11.56
C ARG A 46 -4.45 3.12 -12.30
N SER A 47 -4.85 2.09 -11.56
CA SER A 47 -5.67 0.99 -12.06
C SER A 47 -6.60 0.43 -10.97
N PRO A 48 -7.73 -0.21 -11.34
CA PRO A 48 -8.57 -0.91 -10.39
C PRO A 48 -7.81 -2.07 -9.74
N TYR A 49 -8.12 -2.36 -8.49
CA TYR A 49 -7.50 -3.42 -7.71
C TYR A 49 -8.48 -4.03 -6.71
N GLU A 50 -8.55 -5.35 -6.70
CA GLU A 50 -9.29 -6.12 -5.69
C GLU A 50 -8.39 -7.23 -5.16
N PHE A 51 -8.53 -7.55 -3.87
CA PHE A 51 -7.83 -8.63 -3.21
C PHE A 51 -8.82 -9.52 -2.47
N ARG A 52 -8.49 -10.82 -2.36
CA ARG A 52 -9.34 -11.81 -1.70
C ARG A 52 -8.86 -12.16 -0.29
N SER A 53 -7.61 -11.83 0.04
CA SER A 53 -7.04 -11.99 1.37
C SER A 53 -5.98 -10.93 1.67
N VAL A 54 -5.69 -10.72 2.95
CA VAL A 54 -4.66 -9.75 3.39
C VAL A 54 -3.27 -10.19 2.94
N GLU A 55 -3.02 -11.49 2.83
CA GLU A 55 -1.77 -12.05 2.33
C GLU A 55 -1.57 -11.73 0.85
N GLN A 56 -2.63 -11.81 0.04
CA GLN A 56 -2.59 -11.40 -1.37
C GLN A 56 -2.27 -9.91 -1.47
N LEU A 57 -2.96 -9.07 -0.69
CA LEU A 57 -2.71 -7.62 -0.64
C LEU A 57 -1.24 -7.32 -0.31
N ARG A 58 -0.69 -7.98 0.73
CA ARG A 58 0.71 -7.83 1.12
C ARG A 58 1.66 -8.21 -0.01
N TYR A 59 1.47 -9.40 -0.59
CA TYR A 59 2.33 -9.91 -1.64
C TYR A 59 2.31 -9.03 -2.90
N ASP A 60 1.13 -8.61 -3.34
CA ASP A 60 0.99 -7.71 -4.50
C ASP A 60 1.64 -6.35 -4.22
N PHE A 61 1.48 -5.79 -3.02
CA PHE A 61 2.09 -4.53 -2.64
C PHE A 61 3.61 -4.62 -2.61
N GLU A 62 4.18 -5.67 -1.99
CA GLU A 62 5.63 -5.92 -1.97
C GLU A 62 6.19 -6.08 -3.38
N ARG A 63 5.51 -6.85 -4.24
CA ARG A 63 5.90 -7.03 -5.64
C ARG A 63 5.90 -5.72 -6.42
N ASP A 64 4.85 -4.90 -6.27
CA ASP A 64 4.74 -3.63 -6.98
C ASP A 64 5.76 -2.60 -6.45
N VAL A 65 6.09 -2.63 -5.16
CA VAL A 65 7.19 -1.82 -4.59
C VAL A 65 8.53 -2.24 -5.18
N ALA A 66 8.82 -3.54 -5.24
CA ALA A 66 10.04 -4.05 -5.86
C ALA A 66 10.13 -3.67 -7.35
N ALA A 67 9.02 -3.82 -8.09
CA ALA A 67 8.94 -3.44 -9.51
C ALA A 67 9.11 -1.93 -9.73
N ALA A 68 8.72 -1.11 -8.76
CA ALA A 68 8.90 0.34 -8.78
C ALA A 68 10.31 0.79 -8.33
N GLY A 69 11.21 -0.15 -8.02
CA GLY A 69 12.59 0.13 -7.56
C GLY A 69 12.71 0.43 -6.06
N GLY A 70 11.64 0.24 -5.30
CA GLY A 70 11.66 0.32 -3.84
C GLY A 70 12.11 -0.99 -3.20
N ARG A 71 12.37 -0.95 -1.89
CA ARG A 71 12.68 -2.14 -1.10
C ARG A 71 11.96 -2.07 0.24
N LEU A 72 11.07 -3.03 0.45
CA LEU A 72 10.62 -3.44 1.77
C LEU A 72 11.57 -4.57 2.17
N GLY A 73 12.13 -4.51 3.38
CA GLY A 73 13.30 -5.30 3.83
C GLY A 73 13.35 -6.74 3.35
#